data_AF-A0A2G9ZEH7-F1
#
_entry.id   AF-A0A2G9ZEH7-F1
#
_cell.length_a   1.000
_cell.length_b   1.000
_cell.length_c   1.000
_cell.angle_alpha   90.00
_cell.angle_beta   90.00
_cell.angle_gamma   90.00
#
_symmetry.space_group_name_H-M   'P 1'
#
loop_
_entity.id
_entity.type
_entity.pdbx_description
1 polymer ?
#
loop_
_entity_poly.entity_id
_entity_poly.type
_entity_poly.pdbx_seq_one_letter_code
_entity_poly.pdbx_strand_id
1 'polypeptide(L)'
;MNIKINKIALSIALLAIVACYFLGLQALAEDSYVFDPKNTNLQVFEQSILLPMSAPPEVVVKSTLTVIVTAYSSTEAQTDSTPFITASNSIVRDGIIANNLLPFGTKVRMPELFGSKIFEVDDRMHSRKGNFHVDVWFPTFEEAKEFGTKVAVLEVLAD
;
A
#
# COMPACT_ATOMS: atom_id res chain seq x y z
N MET A 1 69.45 -7.83 -3.57
CA MET A 1 69.36 -8.40 -4.93
C MET A 1 68.28 -7.62 -5.68
N ASN A 2 68.67 -6.62 -6.48
CA ASN A 2 67.72 -5.72 -7.14
C ASN A 2 67.22 -6.36 -8.44
N ILE A 3 65.97 -6.83 -8.44
CA ILE A 3 65.33 -7.39 -9.63
C ILE A 3 64.97 -6.23 -10.56
N LYS A 4 65.75 -6.03 -11.62
CA LYS A 4 65.38 -5.11 -12.71
C LYS A 4 64.28 -5.76 -13.53
N ILE A 5 63.02 -5.43 -13.24
CA ILE A 5 61.89 -5.91 -14.02
C ILE A 5 61.89 -5.18 -15.37
N ASN A 6 61.96 -5.95 -16.46
CA ASN A 6 61.94 -5.40 -17.82
C ASN A 6 60.58 -4.73 -18.07
N LYS A 7 60.58 -3.45 -18.47
CA LYS A 7 59.36 -2.68 -18.76
C LYS A 7 58.47 -3.37 -19.81
N ILE A 8 59.07 -4.13 -20.72
CA ILE A 8 58.37 -4.94 -21.73
C ILE A 8 57.58 -6.07 -21.06
N ALA A 9 58.17 -6.76 -20.07
CA ALA A 9 57.51 -7.84 -19.35
C ALA A 9 56.32 -7.34 -18.51
N LEU A 10 56.45 -6.15 -17.91
CA LEU A 10 55.35 -5.51 -17.17
C LEU A 10 54.18 -5.15 -18.09
N SER A 11 54.48 -4.65 -19.30
CA SER A 11 53.45 -4.28 -20.28
C SER A 11 52.71 -5.51 -20.84
N ILE A 12 53.41 -6.63 -21.05
CA ILE A 12 52.78 -7.89 -21.49
C ILE A 12 51.85 -8.43 -20.40
N ALA A 13 52.29 -8.41 -19.13
CA ALA A 13 51.47 -8.85 -18.00
C ALA A 13 50.19 -8.01 -17.84
N LEU A 14 50.29 -6.68 -18.00
CA LEU A 14 49.12 -5.80 -17.95
C LEU A 14 48.14 -6.09 -19.09
N LEU A 15 48.66 -6.31 -20.31
CA LEU A 15 47.83 -6.64 -21.48
C LEU A 15 47.09 -7.97 -21.27
N ALA A 16 47.74 -8.97 -20.68
CA ALA A 16 47.13 -10.26 -20.36
C ALA A 16 46.01 -10.13 -19.32
N ILE A 17 46.19 -9.30 -18.29
CA ILE A 17 45.16 -9.04 -17.27
C ILE A 17 43.94 -8.34 -17.90
N VAL A 18 44.15 -7.33 -18.75
CA VAL A 18 43.06 -6.64 -19.47
C VAL A 18 42.33 -7.60 -20.41
N ALA A 19 43.05 -8.47 -21.12
CA ALA A 19 42.45 -9.49 -21.97
C ALA A 19 41.62 -10.50 -21.15
N CYS A 20 42.10 -10.96 -19.99
CA CYS A 20 41.33 -11.81 -19.08
C CYS A 20 40.06 -11.13 -18.57
N TYR A 21 40.11 -9.84 -18.26
CA TYR A 21 38.91 -9.08 -17.88
C TYR A 21 37.90 -9.00 -19.03
N PHE A 22 38.36 -8.77 -20.26
CA PHE A 22 37.49 -8.69 -21.43
C PHE A 22 36.85 -10.04 -21.77
N LEU A 23 37.62 -11.13 -21.70
CA LEU A 23 37.13 -12.50 -21.85
C LEU A 23 36.11 -12.89 -20.76
N GLY A 24 36.37 -12.52 -19.50
CA GLY A 24 35.45 -12.75 -18.39
C GLY A 24 34.15 -11.94 -18.53
N LEU A 25 34.20 -10.74 -19.12
CA LEU A 25 33.01 -9.91 -19.35
C LEU A 25 32.07 -10.50 -20.41
N GLN A 26 32.61 -11.16 -21.45
CA GLN A 26 31.81 -11.88 -22.43
C GLN A 26 31.10 -13.11 -21.83
N ALA A 27 31.74 -13.82 -20.90
CA ALA A 27 31.15 -15.00 -20.27
C ALA A 27 29.92 -14.67 -19.39
N LEU A 28 29.86 -13.47 -18.80
CA LEU A 28 28.71 -13.04 -17.99
C LEU A 28 27.53 -12.52 -18.83
N ALA A 29 27.74 -12.26 -20.13
CA ALA A 29 26.67 -11.86 -21.05
C ALA A 29 25.90 -13.06 -21.62
N GLU A 30 26.44 -14.28 -21.50
CA GLU A 30 25.83 -15.50 -22.05
C GLU A 30 24.88 -16.21 -21.06
N ASP A 31 24.85 -15.82 -19.79
CA ASP A 31 23.83 -16.28 -18.81
C ASP A 31 22.47 -15.58 -18.98
N SER A 32 22.13 -15.19 -20.21
CA SER A 32 20.74 -14.92 -20.56
C SER A 32 20.02 -16.26 -20.72
N TYR A 33 19.21 -16.60 -19.73
CA TYR A 33 18.39 -17.81 -19.69
C TYR A 33 17.51 -17.92 -20.95
N VAL A 34 17.94 -18.71 -21.94
CA VAL A 34 17.16 -19.00 -23.14
C VAL A 34 16.07 -20.01 -22.79
N PHE A 35 14.82 -19.56 -22.80
CA PHE A 35 13.65 -20.42 -22.67
C PHE A 35 13.49 -21.26 -23.95
N ASP A 36 13.74 -22.58 -23.87
CA ASP A 36 13.50 -23.55 -24.94
C ASP A 36 12.12 -24.22 -24.78
N PRO A 37 11.12 -23.83 -25.59
CA PRO A 37 9.76 -24.34 -25.49
C PRO A 37 9.59 -25.76 -26.05
N LYS A 38 10.62 -26.38 -26.65
CA LYS A 38 10.47 -27.65 -27.38
C LYS A 38 10.86 -28.89 -26.58
N ASN A 39 11.44 -28.73 -25.38
CA ASN A 39 11.93 -29.87 -24.60
C ASN A 39 11.42 -29.91 -23.14
N THR A 40 10.39 -29.11 -22.83
CA THR A 40 9.65 -29.22 -21.58
C THR A 40 8.40 -30.06 -21.79
N ASN A 41 8.17 -31.05 -20.93
CA ASN A 41 6.87 -31.73 -20.86
C ASN A 41 5.81 -30.71 -20.40
N LEU A 42 5.27 -29.93 -21.33
CA LEU A 42 4.13 -29.03 -21.17
C LEU A 42 2.86 -29.87 -20.98
N GLN A 43 2.67 -30.43 -19.78
CA GLN A 43 1.39 -31.03 -19.39
C GLN A 43 0.91 -30.61 -17.99
N VAL A 44 1.55 -29.63 -17.33
CA VAL A 44 1.21 -29.30 -15.93
C VAL A 44 0.76 -27.85 -15.70
N PHE A 45 0.53 -27.05 -16.75
CA PHE A 45 0.14 -25.63 -16.56
C PHE A 45 -1.11 -25.15 -17.30
N GLU A 46 -1.94 -26.06 -17.82
CA GLU A 46 -3.25 -25.69 -18.41
C GLU A 46 -4.42 -25.86 -17.42
N GLN A 47 -4.25 -26.63 -16.34
CA GLN A 47 -5.37 -26.94 -15.42
C GLN A 47 -5.48 -26.00 -14.20
N SER A 48 -4.50 -25.13 -13.96
CA SER A 48 -4.51 -24.19 -12.81
C SER A 48 -4.98 -22.77 -13.16
N ILE A 49 -5.18 -22.44 -14.44
CA ILE A 49 -5.56 -21.08 -14.88
C ILE A 49 -7.09 -20.90 -14.92
N LEU A 50 -7.88 -21.97 -14.88
CA LEU A 50 -9.35 -21.93 -14.91
C LEU A 50 -10.00 -22.10 -13.54
N LEU A 51 -9.41 -21.52 -12.49
CA LEU A 51 -10.29 -21.04 -11.43
C LEU A 51 -11.06 -19.87 -12.06
N PRO A 52 -12.40 -19.85 -12.08
CA PRO A 52 -13.08 -18.59 -12.28
C PRO A 52 -12.53 -17.71 -11.18
N MET A 53 -11.71 -16.73 -11.57
CA MET A 53 -11.32 -15.64 -10.70
C MET A 53 -12.66 -14.96 -10.44
N SER A 54 -13.35 -15.43 -9.39
CA SER A 54 -14.58 -14.87 -8.87
C SER A 54 -14.40 -13.38 -9.02
N ALA A 55 -15.24 -12.73 -9.82
CA ALA A 55 -15.19 -11.29 -9.94
C ALA A 55 -15.00 -10.73 -8.52
N PRO A 56 -14.10 -9.75 -8.31
CA PRO A 56 -13.91 -9.16 -6.99
C PRO A 56 -15.29 -8.92 -6.38
N PRO A 57 -15.53 -9.32 -5.12
CA PRO A 57 -16.86 -9.24 -4.53
C PRO A 57 -17.44 -7.85 -4.83
N GLU A 58 -18.56 -7.82 -5.54
CA GLU A 58 -19.16 -6.57 -5.96
C GLU A 58 -19.57 -5.82 -4.68
N VAL A 59 -18.99 -4.63 -4.49
CA VAL A 59 -19.30 -3.81 -3.32
C VAL A 59 -20.71 -3.27 -3.48
N VAL A 60 -21.67 -3.88 -2.79
CA VAL A 60 -23.08 -3.48 -2.82
C VAL A 60 -23.28 -2.26 -1.93
N VAL A 61 -23.71 -1.15 -2.53
CA VAL A 61 -24.06 0.08 -1.79
C VAL A 61 -25.49 -0.04 -1.27
N LYS A 62 -25.64 0.00 0.06
CA LYS A 62 -26.93 -0.05 0.76
C LYS A 62 -27.64 1.30 0.76
N SER A 63 -26.90 2.40 0.97
CA SER A 63 -27.44 3.76 0.97
C SER A 63 -26.35 4.79 0.76
N THR A 64 -26.74 6.03 0.44
CA THR A 64 -25.82 7.16 0.29
C THR A 64 -26.29 8.36 1.09
N LEU A 65 -25.35 9.17 1.57
CA LEU A 65 -25.62 10.43 2.26
C LEU A 65 -24.52 11.46 1.97
N THR A 66 -24.90 12.72 1.80
CA THR A 66 -23.93 13.82 1.73
C THR A 66 -23.51 14.22 3.13
N VAL A 67 -22.20 14.23 3.39
CA VAL A 67 -21.63 14.50 4.71
C VAL A 67 -20.52 15.53 4.66
N ILE A 68 -20.27 16.16 5.80
CA ILE A 68 -19.05 16.93 6.04
C ILE A 68 -17.98 15.96 6.54
N VAL A 69 -16.89 15.87 5.81
CA VAL A 69 -15.74 15.00 6.12
C VAL A 69 -14.62 15.86 6.68
N THR A 70 -14.19 15.56 7.88
CA THR A 70 -13.00 16.13 8.53
C THR A 70 -11.96 15.04 8.79
N ALA A 71 -10.84 15.42 9.39
CA ALA A 71 -9.83 14.49 9.84
C ALA A 71 -9.40 14.76 11.28
N TYR A 72 -9.04 13.69 11.99
CA TYR A 72 -8.44 13.72 13.31
C TYR A 72 -7.24 12.78 13.38
N SER A 73 -6.42 12.96 14.41
CA SER A 73 -5.27 12.12 14.72
C SER A 73 -5.28 11.75 16.20
N SER A 74 -4.51 10.76 16.58
CA SER A 74 -4.32 10.33 17.98
C SER A 74 -3.44 11.30 18.81
N THR A 75 -3.41 12.58 18.44
CA THR A 75 -2.70 13.60 19.21
C THR A 75 -3.57 14.01 20.40
N GLU A 76 -2.98 14.15 21.60
CA GLU A 76 -3.72 14.43 22.84
C GLU A 76 -4.68 15.64 22.76
N ALA A 77 -4.39 16.63 21.91
CA ALA A 77 -5.26 17.79 21.71
C ALA A 77 -6.59 17.47 20.99
N GLN A 78 -6.68 16.29 20.35
CA GLN A 78 -7.83 15.84 19.54
C GLN A 78 -8.55 14.63 20.16
N THR A 79 -7.93 13.97 21.15
CA THR A 79 -8.46 12.77 21.83
C THR A 79 -8.58 12.99 23.34
N ASP A 80 -9.14 12.01 24.04
CA ASP A 80 -9.14 12.00 25.51
C ASP A 80 -7.84 11.37 26.07
N SER A 81 -7.88 10.88 27.30
CA SER A 81 -6.74 10.22 27.97
C SER A 81 -6.27 8.92 27.30
N THR A 82 -6.97 8.42 26.28
CA THR A 82 -6.68 7.15 25.58
C THR A 82 -6.58 7.35 24.06
N PRO A 83 -5.59 8.13 23.55
CA PRO A 83 -5.50 8.55 22.15
C PRO A 83 -5.53 7.45 21.09
N PHE A 84 -5.14 6.23 21.46
CA PHE A 84 -5.01 5.09 20.56
C PHE A 84 -6.12 4.04 20.73
N ILE A 85 -7.10 4.28 21.61
CA ILE A 85 -8.24 3.39 21.83
C ILE A 85 -9.50 4.07 21.29
N THR A 86 -10.19 3.42 20.37
CA THR A 86 -11.43 3.95 19.79
C THR A 86 -12.64 3.73 20.70
N ALA A 87 -13.75 4.41 20.43
CA ALA A 87 -14.99 4.19 21.17
C ALA A 87 -15.57 2.75 21.03
N SER A 88 -15.17 1.98 20.01
CA SER A 88 -15.45 0.53 19.90
C SER A 88 -14.48 -0.35 20.72
N ASN A 89 -13.57 0.26 21.49
CA ASN A 89 -12.54 -0.39 22.31
C ASN A 89 -11.50 -1.16 21.46
N SER A 90 -11.19 -0.65 20.27
CA SER A 90 -10.16 -1.17 19.36
C SER A 90 -8.94 -0.25 19.28
N ILE A 91 -7.81 -0.75 18.77
CA ILE A 91 -6.62 0.09 18.54
C ILE A 91 -6.81 0.85 17.22
N VAL A 92 -6.46 2.13 17.21
CA VAL A 92 -6.50 2.95 15.99
C VAL A 92 -5.64 2.35 14.86
N ARG A 93 -6.14 2.46 13.63
CA ARG A 93 -5.48 1.97 12.42
C ARG A 93 -6.04 2.72 11.20
N ASP A 94 -5.33 2.59 10.09
CA ASP A 94 -5.83 3.07 8.81
C ASP A 94 -7.22 2.47 8.49
N GLY A 95 -8.08 3.30 7.91
CA GLY A 95 -9.46 2.90 7.57
C GLY A 95 -10.47 3.05 8.71
N ILE A 96 -10.13 3.69 9.84
CA ILE A 96 -11.09 4.03 10.89
C ILE A 96 -11.71 5.40 10.65
N ILE A 97 -13.01 5.50 10.92
CA ILE A 97 -13.72 6.77 11.00
C ILE A 97 -14.52 6.91 12.30
N ALA A 98 -14.70 8.16 12.71
CA ALA A 98 -15.64 8.56 13.75
C ALA A 98 -16.95 9.07 13.13
N ASN A 99 -18.08 8.57 13.62
CA ASN A 99 -19.41 9.03 13.21
C ASN A 99 -20.44 8.79 14.33
N ASN A 100 -21.39 9.69 14.52
CA ASN A 100 -22.40 9.57 15.60
C ASN A 100 -23.73 8.96 15.16
N LEU A 101 -23.95 8.78 13.86
CA LEU A 101 -25.21 8.28 13.29
C LEU A 101 -25.19 6.77 13.04
N LEU A 102 -24.09 6.26 12.49
CA LEU A 102 -23.97 4.90 12.03
C LEU A 102 -23.52 3.96 13.17
N PRO A 103 -24.05 2.72 13.25
CA PRO A 103 -23.59 1.72 14.20
C PRO A 103 -22.09 1.43 14.05
N PHE A 104 -21.46 0.96 15.13
CA PHE A 104 -20.07 0.47 15.03
C PHE A 104 -19.98 -0.71 14.06
N GLY A 105 -18.83 -0.85 13.38
CA GLY A 105 -18.58 -1.89 12.37
C GLY A 105 -19.17 -1.58 10.99
N THR A 106 -19.99 -0.52 10.86
CA THR A 106 -20.56 -0.13 9.57
C THR A 106 -19.45 0.14 8.57
N LYS A 107 -19.46 -0.57 7.44
CA LYS A 107 -18.51 -0.35 6.34
C LYS A 107 -19.02 0.76 5.43
N VAL A 108 -18.13 1.68 5.09
CA VAL A 108 -18.45 2.83 4.23
C VAL A 108 -17.33 3.11 3.24
N ARG A 109 -17.62 3.83 2.17
CA ARG A 109 -16.61 4.38 1.25
C ARG A 109 -16.97 5.81 0.84
N MET A 110 -15.95 6.55 0.41
CA MET A 110 -16.07 7.92 -0.11
C MET A 110 -15.24 8.03 -1.39
N PRO A 111 -15.75 7.58 -2.54
CA PRO A 111 -14.93 7.41 -3.75
C PRO A 111 -14.29 8.70 -4.26
N GLU A 112 -14.98 9.82 -4.10
CA GLU A 112 -14.49 11.15 -4.48
C GLU A 112 -13.22 11.57 -3.73
N LEU A 113 -13.04 11.05 -2.50
CA LEU A 113 -11.93 11.42 -1.62
C LEU A 113 -10.86 10.34 -1.52
N PHE A 114 -11.25 9.07 -1.53
CA PHE A 114 -10.36 7.94 -1.22
C PHE A 114 -10.48 6.76 -2.22
N GLY A 115 -11.16 6.95 -3.35
CA GLY A 115 -11.31 5.92 -4.38
C GLY A 115 -12.01 4.66 -3.85
N SER A 116 -11.39 3.50 -4.03
CA SER A 116 -11.97 2.21 -3.61
C SER A 116 -11.77 1.88 -2.12
N LYS A 117 -11.19 2.78 -1.32
CA LYS A 117 -10.89 2.53 0.09
C LYS A 117 -12.18 2.37 0.90
N ILE A 118 -12.23 1.30 1.69
CA ILE A 118 -13.32 1.01 2.63
C ILE A 118 -12.86 1.45 4.02
N PHE A 119 -13.76 2.14 4.69
CA PHE A 119 -13.62 2.56 6.08
C PHE A 119 -14.61 1.83 6.96
N GLU A 120 -14.33 1.83 8.25
CA GLU A 120 -15.17 1.23 9.28
C GLU A 120 -15.44 2.24 10.38
N VAL A 121 -16.69 2.29 10.81
CA VAL A 121 -17.11 3.10 11.96
C VAL A 121 -16.66 2.39 13.23
N ASP A 122 -15.51 2.81 13.77
CA ASP A 122 -14.97 2.28 15.03
C ASP A 122 -14.90 3.33 16.14
N ASP A 123 -15.17 4.59 15.82
CA ASP A 123 -15.02 5.69 16.77
C ASP A 123 -16.23 6.64 16.80
N ARG A 124 -16.26 7.54 17.79
CA ARG A 124 -17.33 8.52 17.99
C ARG A 124 -16.79 9.94 18.03
N MET A 125 -17.62 10.86 17.55
CA MET A 125 -17.35 12.29 17.64
C MET A 125 -18.01 12.85 18.90
N HIS A 126 -17.55 14.01 19.36
CA HIS A 126 -18.23 14.72 20.45
C HIS A 126 -19.73 14.89 20.14
N SER A 127 -20.60 14.64 21.13
CA SER A 127 -22.07 14.68 21.04
C SER A 127 -22.70 15.93 20.39
N ARG A 128 -22.01 17.07 20.39
CA ARG A 128 -22.46 18.31 19.75
C ARG A 128 -22.31 18.30 18.23
N LYS A 129 -21.55 17.35 17.68
CA LYS A 129 -21.38 17.17 16.24
C LYS A 129 -22.63 16.50 15.68
N GLY A 130 -23.22 17.13 14.67
CA GLY A 130 -24.44 16.63 14.04
C GLY A 130 -24.22 15.33 13.27
N ASN A 131 -25.31 14.63 13.00
CA ASN A 131 -25.33 13.26 12.44
C ASN A 131 -24.67 13.10 11.05
N PHE A 132 -24.47 14.20 10.31
CA PHE A 132 -23.90 14.20 8.96
C PHE A 132 -22.42 14.62 8.93
N HIS A 133 -21.69 14.42 10.03
CA HIS A 133 -20.25 14.59 10.10
C HIS A 133 -19.54 13.24 10.15
N VAL A 134 -18.41 13.14 9.46
CA VAL A 134 -17.51 11.98 9.49
C VAL A 134 -16.11 12.52 9.75
N ASP A 135 -15.41 11.96 10.74
CA ASP A 135 -14.00 12.27 11.00
C ASP A 135 -13.13 11.08 10.58
N VAL A 136 -12.21 11.29 9.65
CA VAL A 136 -11.28 10.25 9.18
C VAL A 136 -10.04 10.25 10.05
N TRP A 137 -9.64 9.09 10.54
CA TRP A 137 -8.41 8.96 11.32
C TRP A 137 -7.17 9.03 10.42
N PHE A 138 -6.17 9.79 10.84
CA PHE A 138 -4.83 9.87 10.26
C PHE A 138 -3.76 9.62 11.35
N PRO A 139 -2.59 9.05 10.98
CA PRO A 139 -1.55 8.76 11.96
C PRO A 139 -0.87 10.02 12.51
N THR A 140 -0.89 11.15 11.78
CA THR A 140 -0.28 12.41 12.23
C THR A 140 -1.26 13.59 12.19
N PHE A 141 -0.99 14.58 13.04
CA PHE A 141 -1.77 15.83 13.07
C PHE A 141 -1.60 16.63 11.78
N GLU A 142 -0.39 16.64 11.21
CA GLU A 142 -0.06 17.33 9.98
C GLU A 142 -0.91 16.82 8.81
N GLU A 143 -1.00 15.50 8.63
CA GLU A 143 -1.84 14.90 7.58
C GLU A 143 -3.33 15.22 7.78
N ALA A 144 -3.83 15.14 9.02
CA ALA A 144 -5.21 15.51 9.34
C ALA A 144 -5.49 16.99 9.02
N LYS A 145 -4.53 17.86 9.33
CA LYS A 145 -4.63 19.30 9.07
C LYS A 145 -4.58 19.61 7.58
N GLU A 146 -3.70 18.95 6.82
CA GLU A 146 -3.59 19.10 5.37
C GLU A 146 -4.84 18.59 4.63
N PHE A 147 -5.45 17.51 5.14
CA PHE A 147 -6.71 17.00 4.59
C PHE A 147 -7.83 18.05 4.66
N GLY A 148 -7.95 18.74 5.79
CA GLY A 148 -8.92 19.81 6.00
C GLY A 148 -10.38 19.34 6.03
N THR A 149 -11.30 20.24 5.67
CA THR A 149 -12.74 19.96 5.63
C THR A 149 -13.21 19.81 4.20
N LYS A 150 -13.95 18.74 3.92
CA LYS A 150 -14.52 18.46 2.60
C LYS A 150 -16.00 18.11 2.72
N VAL A 151 -16.73 18.24 1.61
CA VAL A 151 -18.09 17.71 1.48
C VAL A 151 -18.03 16.62 0.44
N ALA A 152 -18.56 15.44 0.75
CA ALA A 152 -18.53 14.30 -0.16
C ALA A 152 -19.75 13.39 0.05
N VAL A 153 -19.99 12.53 -0.93
CA VAL A 153 -20.95 11.43 -0.80
C VAL A 153 -20.30 10.28 -0.03
N LEU A 154 -20.94 9.90 1.09
CA LEU A 154 -20.63 8.70 1.85
C LEU A 154 -21.57 7.58 1.40
N GLU A 155 -20.99 6.49 0.94
CA GLU A 155 -21.73 5.28 0.57
C GLU A 155 -21.62 4.27 1.71
N VAL A 156 -22.76 3.87 2.27
CA VAL A 156 -22.86 2.80 3.26
C VAL A 156 -22.97 1.48 2.53
N LEU A 157 -22.14 0.52 2.89
CA LEU A 157 -22.06 -0.77 2.23
C LEU A 157 -23.01 -1.78 2.89
N ALA A 158 -23.43 -2.79 2.13
CA ALA A 158 -24.09 -3.95 2.71
C ALA A 158 -23.09 -4.78 3.53
N ASP A 159 -23.59 -5.45 4.57
CA ASP A 159 -22.81 -6.35 5.43
C ASP A 159 -22.38 -7.63 4.69
#